data_AF-A0A1Z1WK70-F1
#
_entry.id   AF-A0A1Z1WK70-F1
#
_cell.length_a   1.000
_cell.length_b   1.000
_cell.length_c   1.000
_cell.angle_alpha   90.00
_cell.angle_beta   90.00
_cell.angle_gamma   90.00
#
_symmetry.space_group_name_H-M   'P 1'
#
loop_
_entity.id
_entity.type
_entity.pdbx_description
1 polymer ?
#
loop_
_entity_poly.entity_id
_entity_poly.type
_entity_poly.pdbx_seq_one_letter_code
_entity_poly.pdbx_strand_id
1 'polypeptide(L)'
;MPGAASGVPEASGVPEGLGAPESPGAPEASPSGSPPPAPGQAGARVGARLGRDAGDDVGNARWWAQHLVRETLLRVADATPYTSVLQRLAAQRQFGPDFWLALPLSEAARFELLRAVVVHDGPPGTGRRCLDAVAERLAADPAAVQHHLTRWFADERPLRAAPEATVASAAQALLHTHRHRAVDDLTEALVDCAHPRAEELLGALAEDEPSALCRAVDRWAHDARPARRVAAATHAPRAARHTTGEADRRLLRYAAQTLLDRPGDEALHGAALGLLVRDPHTRAHHLPYALRRFAADDPGLPASALATAMGTHPEPVLAAFRDRLRARDTSTAEVLRGLPDVPSPALARRVADLVRERVEQCPRAAADAAAHVDLRLEQGPSARAELFPLVVALLKGRGVDVRVALAPVLAAPGTPVSRPLRAELLDLLLAAEREPVVFEAVLRAVGGRGGGAERDRELVRRTALLAVRTPEGATAFDRALVDVARRVPGFAARLLCWLTGAPQDWAALVGPSARRTIEQLTGEVPVSA
;
A
#
# COMPACT_ATOMS: atom_id res chain seq x y z
N MET A 1 30.72 14.32 44.11
CA MET A 1 31.42 13.27 44.88
C MET A 1 30.89 11.92 44.39
N PRO A 2 31.78 10.94 44.18
CA PRO A 2 32.02 10.24 42.89
C PRO A 2 31.69 8.73 43.00
N GLY A 3 31.72 7.86 41.98
CA GLY A 3 32.74 7.51 40.97
C GLY A 3 32.20 6.32 40.13
N ALA A 4 32.50 6.16 38.82
CA ALA A 4 33.73 5.58 38.24
C ALA A 4 33.96 4.11 38.70
N ALA A 5 34.26 3.09 37.90
CA ALA A 5 34.71 2.97 36.51
C ALA A 5 34.66 1.49 36.03
N SER A 6 34.84 1.32 34.71
CA SER A 6 35.62 0.29 33.98
C SER A 6 35.31 -1.21 34.07
N GLY A 7 35.28 -1.84 32.89
CA GLY A 7 35.46 -3.28 32.70
C GLY A 7 35.42 -3.70 31.23
N VAL A 8 36.54 -3.51 30.52
CA VAL A 8 36.89 -4.20 29.26
C VAL A 8 37.28 -5.66 29.59
N PRO A 9 37.14 -6.61 28.66
CA PRO A 9 38.25 -7.54 28.47
C PRO A 9 38.67 -7.73 27.01
N GLU A 10 39.98 -7.94 26.87
CA GLU A 10 40.76 -8.22 25.67
C GLU A 10 40.53 -9.61 25.06
N ALA A 11 41.09 -9.74 23.86
CA ALA A 11 41.14 -10.87 22.96
C ALA A 11 41.96 -12.07 23.45
N SER A 12 41.67 -13.25 22.87
CA SER A 12 42.64 -14.34 22.63
C SER A 12 42.05 -15.39 21.69
N GLY A 13 42.86 -15.90 20.74
CA GLY A 13 42.57 -17.16 20.05
C GLY A 13 43.02 -17.26 18.59
N VAL A 14 44.34 -17.28 18.35
CA VAL A 14 44.95 -17.86 17.14
C VAL A 14 45.04 -19.38 17.31
N PRO A 15 45.11 -20.17 16.22
CA PRO A 15 46.20 -21.15 16.19
C PRO A 15 46.99 -21.14 14.86
N GLU A 16 48.30 -21.16 15.03
CA GLU A 16 49.32 -21.54 14.07
C GLU A 16 49.34 -23.06 13.84
N GLY A 17 49.87 -23.48 12.69
CA GLY A 17 50.41 -24.82 12.44
C GLY A 17 51.00 -24.85 11.02
N LEU A 18 52.31 -24.61 10.87
CA LEU A 18 53.37 -25.63 10.64
C LEU A 18 53.28 -26.27 9.24
N GLY A 19 54.29 -26.26 8.37
CA GLY A 19 55.69 -25.85 8.48
C GLY A 19 56.41 -25.91 7.13
N ALA A 20 57.60 -25.31 7.10
CA ALA A 20 58.67 -25.48 6.10
C ALA A 20 59.27 -26.92 6.17
N PRO A 21 60.27 -27.37 5.37
CA PRO A 21 61.26 -26.57 4.64
C PRO A 21 61.86 -27.15 3.31
N GLU A 22 62.82 -26.41 2.76
CA GLU A 22 64.05 -26.83 2.06
C GLU A 22 64.06 -27.37 0.60
N SER A 23 64.83 -26.66 -0.24
CA SER A 23 65.56 -27.12 -1.45
C SER A 23 66.70 -28.10 -1.06
N PRO A 24 67.56 -28.70 -1.94
CA PRO A 24 67.79 -28.50 -3.40
C PRO A 24 68.05 -29.81 -4.21
N GLY A 25 68.33 -29.70 -5.52
CA GLY A 25 69.10 -30.74 -6.25
C GLY A 25 68.70 -31.01 -7.70
N ALA A 26 69.56 -30.64 -8.66
CA ALA A 26 69.69 -31.26 -9.98
C ALA A 26 70.46 -32.62 -9.83
N PRO A 27 70.48 -33.59 -10.79
CA PRO A 27 70.78 -33.41 -12.22
C PRO A 27 70.05 -34.34 -13.23
N GLU A 28 70.48 -34.22 -14.49
CA GLU A 28 70.10 -34.81 -15.79
C GLU A 28 69.63 -36.29 -15.88
N ALA A 29 68.73 -36.57 -16.84
CA ALA A 29 68.95 -37.44 -18.01
C ALA A 29 67.66 -37.66 -18.84
N SER A 30 67.74 -37.43 -20.15
CA SER A 30 66.72 -37.78 -21.18
C SER A 30 66.58 -39.31 -21.36
N PRO A 31 65.54 -39.87 -22.01
CA PRO A 31 65.44 -39.82 -23.48
C PRO A 31 64.02 -39.85 -24.11
N SER A 32 64.00 -39.48 -25.41
CA SER A 32 63.15 -40.02 -26.48
C SER A 32 61.66 -39.69 -26.58
N GLY A 33 61.35 -38.84 -27.57
CA GLY A 33 60.70 -39.30 -28.80
C GLY A 33 59.17 -39.39 -28.80
N SER A 34 58.52 -38.40 -29.43
CA SER A 34 57.17 -38.56 -29.99
C SER A 34 57.00 -37.72 -31.27
N PRO A 35 56.15 -38.19 -32.21
CA PRO A 35 56.33 -38.03 -33.66
C PRO A 35 55.74 -36.72 -34.22
N PRO A 36 56.08 -36.34 -35.48
CA PRO A 36 55.51 -35.15 -36.11
C PRO A 36 54.00 -35.31 -36.37
N PRO A 37 53.21 -34.22 -36.24
CA PRO A 37 51.76 -34.26 -36.46
C PRO A 37 51.41 -34.41 -37.95
N ALA A 38 50.35 -35.18 -38.20
CA ALA A 38 49.77 -35.42 -39.52
C ALA A 38 49.28 -34.13 -40.23
N PRO A 39 49.30 -34.09 -41.58
CA PRO A 39 48.90 -32.93 -42.36
C PRO A 39 47.37 -32.81 -42.38
N GLY A 40 46.82 -32.16 -41.36
CA GLY A 40 45.38 -31.89 -41.23
C GLY A 40 45.01 -30.86 -40.16
N GLN A 41 45.92 -30.54 -39.23
CA GLN A 41 45.67 -29.58 -38.14
C GLN A 41 46.04 -28.12 -38.48
N ALA A 42 46.63 -27.85 -39.65
CA ALA A 42 46.97 -26.49 -40.07
C ALA A 42 45.73 -25.67 -40.46
N GLY A 43 44.75 -26.27 -41.15
CA GLY A 43 43.52 -25.58 -41.55
C GLY A 43 42.61 -25.19 -40.37
N ALA A 44 42.52 -26.05 -39.35
CA ALA A 44 41.72 -25.77 -38.15
C ALA A 44 42.37 -24.71 -37.23
N ARG A 45 43.70 -24.63 -37.16
CA ARG A 45 44.42 -23.59 -36.41
C ARG A 45 44.48 -22.24 -37.14
N VAL A 46 44.46 -22.23 -38.47
CA VAL A 46 44.36 -20.99 -39.26
C VAL A 46 42.94 -20.44 -39.23
N GLY A 47 41.89 -21.27 -39.31
CA GLY A 47 40.51 -20.84 -39.09
C GLY A 47 40.26 -20.31 -37.66
N ALA A 48 40.85 -20.96 -36.65
CA ALA A 48 40.77 -20.52 -35.25
C ALA A 48 41.69 -19.34 -34.89
N ARG A 49 42.72 -19.03 -35.69
CA ARG A 49 43.55 -17.80 -35.56
C ARG A 49 42.94 -16.63 -36.34
N LEU A 50 42.45 -16.85 -37.56
CA LEU A 50 41.75 -15.81 -38.34
C LEU A 50 40.42 -15.39 -37.69
N GLY A 51 39.69 -16.33 -37.06
CA GLY A 51 38.52 -16.00 -36.24
C GLY A 51 38.85 -15.29 -34.91
N ARG A 52 40.11 -15.36 -34.45
CA ARG A 52 40.60 -14.70 -33.22
C ARG A 52 41.17 -13.31 -33.53
N ASP A 53 41.95 -13.18 -34.61
CA ASP A 53 42.44 -11.89 -35.14
C ASP A 53 41.29 -11.00 -35.62
N ALA A 54 40.28 -11.54 -36.30
CA ALA A 54 39.09 -10.77 -36.67
C ALA A 54 38.24 -10.37 -35.45
N GLY A 55 38.25 -11.16 -34.38
CA GLY A 55 37.61 -10.83 -33.10
C GLY A 55 38.35 -9.73 -32.35
N ASP A 56 39.69 -9.75 -32.39
CA ASP A 56 40.56 -8.73 -31.81
C ASP A 56 40.48 -7.40 -32.59
N ASP A 57 40.39 -7.43 -33.92
CA ASP A 57 40.21 -6.24 -34.76
C ASP A 57 38.85 -5.56 -34.55
N VAL A 58 37.76 -6.32 -34.43
CA VAL A 58 36.42 -5.77 -34.14
C VAL A 58 36.35 -5.24 -32.70
N GLY A 59 36.95 -5.93 -31.73
CA GLY A 59 37.09 -5.47 -30.35
C GLY A 59 37.88 -4.16 -30.27
N ASN A 60 38.99 -4.07 -31.00
CA ASN A 60 39.84 -2.89 -31.09
C ASN A 60 39.14 -1.72 -31.78
N ALA A 61 38.45 -1.95 -32.91
CA ALA A 61 37.68 -0.91 -33.60
C ALA A 61 36.55 -0.36 -32.73
N ARG A 62 35.84 -1.23 -32.00
CA ARG A 62 34.79 -0.82 -31.05
C ARG A 62 35.37 -0.02 -29.89
N TRP A 63 36.52 -0.44 -29.35
CA TRP A 63 37.21 0.29 -28.30
C TRP A 63 37.62 1.70 -28.77
N TRP A 64 38.23 1.83 -29.94
CA TRP A 64 38.61 3.14 -30.51
C TRP A 64 37.39 4.03 -30.78
N ALA A 65 36.31 3.47 -31.33
CA ALA A 65 35.08 4.23 -31.54
C ALA A 65 34.50 4.76 -30.22
N GLN A 66 34.45 3.93 -29.18
CA GLN A 66 33.99 4.35 -27.85
C GLN A 66 34.93 5.39 -27.23
N HIS A 67 36.24 5.18 -27.33
CA HIS A 67 37.23 6.08 -26.79
C HIS A 67 37.17 7.46 -27.45
N LEU A 68 37.14 7.52 -28.79
CA LEU A 68 37.05 8.76 -29.54
C LEU A 68 35.74 9.50 -29.27
N VAL A 69 34.60 8.80 -29.24
CA VAL A 69 33.30 9.42 -28.90
C VAL A 69 33.34 10.00 -27.49
N ARG A 70 33.87 9.25 -26.51
CA ARG A 70 34.03 9.73 -25.13
C ARG A 70 34.90 10.98 -25.07
N GLU A 71 36.10 10.90 -25.62
CA GLU A 71 37.11 11.95 -25.57
C GLU A 71 36.68 13.22 -26.33
N THR A 72 35.85 13.08 -27.37
CA THR A 72 35.31 14.22 -28.12
C THR A 72 34.17 14.90 -27.35
N LEU A 73 33.19 14.12 -26.87
CA LEU A 73 32.01 14.66 -26.18
C LEU A 73 32.33 15.25 -24.80
N LEU A 74 33.42 14.83 -24.16
CA LEU A 74 33.89 15.45 -22.92
C LEU A 74 34.65 16.76 -23.13
N ARG A 75 35.10 17.05 -24.36
CA ARG A 75 35.87 18.28 -24.68
C ARG A 75 35.06 19.37 -25.38
N VAL A 76 33.83 19.10 -25.81
CA VAL A 76 32.95 20.14 -26.37
C VAL A 76 32.55 21.14 -25.27
N ALA A 77 32.34 22.40 -25.64
CA ALA A 77 31.94 23.43 -24.67
C ALA A 77 30.49 23.26 -24.18
N ASP A 78 29.60 22.78 -25.05
CA ASP A 78 28.21 22.48 -24.75
C ASP A 78 27.78 21.23 -25.53
N ALA A 79 27.31 20.21 -24.81
CA ALA A 79 26.85 18.95 -25.38
C ALA A 79 25.33 18.94 -25.68
N THR A 80 24.60 20.00 -25.32
CA THR A 80 23.13 20.09 -25.47
C THR A 80 22.65 19.86 -26.91
N PRO A 81 23.31 20.39 -27.96
CA PRO A 81 22.90 20.14 -29.35
C PRO A 81 22.92 18.65 -29.74
N TYR A 82 23.68 17.81 -29.03
CA TYR A 82 23.84 16.38 -29.33
C TYR A 82 22.88 15.48 -28.53
N THR A 83 21.89 16.04 -27.83
CA THR A 83 20.99 15.27 -26.93
C THR A 83 20.32 14.08 -27.62
N SER A 84 19.87 14.20 -28.87
CA SER A 84 19.24 13.10 -29.62
C SER A 84 20.22 11.96 -29.96
N VAL A 85 21.50 12.27 -30.13
CA VAL A 85 22.57 11.28 -30.32
C VAL A 85 22.91 10.62 -28.99
N LEU A 86 23.02 11.41 -27.91
CA LEU A 86 23.27 10.92 -26.56
C LEU A 86 22.18 9.95 -26.09
N GLN A 87 20.91 10.23 -26.37
CA GLN A 87 19.78 9.33 -26.08
C GLN A 87 19.90 7.99 -26.82
N ARG A 88 20.37 8.00 -28.08
CA ARG A 88 20.63 6.75 -28.81
C ARG A 88 21.82 5.99 -28.25
N LEU A 89 22.88 6.69 -27.83
CA LEU A 89 24.03 6.07 -27.18
C LEU A 89 23.67 5.46 -25.82
N ALA A 90 22.79 6.10 -25.06
CA ALA A 90 22.26 5.59 -23.79
C ALA A 90 21.63 4.20 -23.98
N ALA A 91 20.86 4.00 -25.05
CA ALA A 91 20.23 2.72 -25.37
C ALA A 91 21.24 1.59 -25.66
N GLN A 92 22.48 1.92 -26.06
CA GLN A 92 23.50 0.95 -26.46
C GLN A 92 24.37 0.44 -25.29
N ARG A 93 24.21 0.98 -24.07
CA ARG A 93 24.89 0.52 -22.83
C ARG A 93 26.41 0.49 -22.91
N GLN A 94 27.00 1.41 -23.68
CA GLN A 94 28.44 1.42 -23.92
C GLN A 94 29.22 2.28 -22.92
N PHE A 95 28.52 3.12 -22.15
CA PHE A 95 29.12 4.07 -21.22
C PHE A 95 28.48 3.97 -19.83
N GLY A 96 29.31 4.05 -18.80
CA GLY A 96 28.89 4.04 -17.39
C GLY A 96 28.45 5.43 -16.88
N PRO A 97 27.97 5.51 -15.63
CA PRO A 97 27.42 6.73 -15.04
C PRO A 97 28.38 7.93 -15.06
N ASP A 98 29.68 7.70 -14.82
CA ASP A 98 30.71 8.75 -14.81
C ASP A 98 30.80 9.52 -16.12
N PHE A 99 30.64 8.83 -17.25
CA PHE A 99 30.65 9.48 -18.55
C PHE A 99 29.45 10.43 -18.68
N TRP A 100 28.25 9.95 -18.37
CA TRP A 100 27.01 10.75 -18.49
C TRP A 100 27.01 11.97 -17.55
N LEU A 101 27.60 11.83 -16.36
CA LEU A 101 27.71 12.92 -15.40
C LEU A 101 28.74 13.99 -15.81
N ALA A 102 29.83 13.58 -16.45
CA ALA A 102 30.92 14.47 -16.87
C ALA A 102 30.59 15.31 -18.13
N LEU A 103 29.48 15.03 -18.81
CA LEU A 103 29.08 15.80 -19.99
C LEU A 103 28.71 17.25 -19.62
N PRO A 104 29.16 18.24 -20.43
CA PRO A 104 28.81 19.64 -20.26
C PRO A 104 27.39 19.88 -20.78
N LEU A 105 26.43 19.53 -19.92
CA LEU A 105 25.00 19.66 -20.14
C LEU A 105 24.38 20.55 -19.05
N SER A 106 23.30 21.24 -19.41
CA SER A 106 22.37 21.78 -18.42
C SER A 106 21.84 20.67 -17.52
N GLU A 107 21.49 21.00 -16.28
CA GLU A 107 21.04 19.99 -15.33
C GLU A 107 19.74 19.31 -15.78
N ALA A 108 18.81 20.06 -16.35
CA ALA A 108 17.58 19.52 -16.94
C ALA A 108 17.88 18.49 -18.04
N ALA A 109 18.78 18.81 -18.99
CA ALA A 109 19.15 17.89 -20.06
C ALA A 109 19.88 16.65 -19.52
N ARG A 110 20.71 16.81 -18.49
CA ARG A 110 21.39 15.69 -17.82
C ARG A 110 20.39 14.74 -17.18
N PHE A 111 19.39 15.24 -16.46
CA PHE A 111 18.40 14.37 -15.82
C PHE A 111 17.47 13.67 -16.81
N GLU A 112 17.13 14.31 -17.93
CA GLU A 112 16.42 13.63 -19.03
C GLU A 112 17.25 12.51 -19.65
N LEU A 113 18.57 12.70 -19.78
CA LEU A 113 19.47 11.66 -20.26
C LEU A 113 19.61 10.52 -19.25
N LEU A 114 19.81 10.84 -17.96
CA LEU A 114 19.88 9.83 -16.90
C LEU A 114 18.59 9.01 -16.82
N ARG A 115 17.42 9.64 -17.00
CA ARG A 115 16.12 8.96 -17.10
C ARG A 115 16.11 7.89 -18.20
N ALA A 116 16.76 8.15 -19.33
CA ALA A 116 16.89 7.19 -20.43
C ALA A 116 17.88 6.06 -20.11
N VAL A 117 18.95 6.34 -19.38
CA VAL A 117 20.01 5.36 -19.06
C VAL A 117 19.60 4.43 -17.91
N VAL A 118 18.87 4.91 -16.90
CA VAL A 118 18.50 4.15 -15.68
C VAL A 118 17.76 2.83 -15.98
N VAL A 119 16.99 2.77 -17.07
CA VAL A 119 16.33 1.54 -17.55
C VAL A 119 17.33 0.38 -17.75
N HIS A 120 18.60 0.71 -18.00
CA HIS A 120 19.66 -0.23 -18.28
C HIS A 120 20.58 -0.53 -17.09
N ASP A 121 20.27 -0.01 -15.90
CA ASP A 121 21.03 -0.31 -14.69
C ASP A 121 21.06 -1.82 -14.43
N GLY A 122 22.25 -2.30 -14.03
CA GLY A 122 22.48 -3.68 -13.61
C GLY A 122 21.97 -3.95 -12.19
N PRO A 123 21.92 -5.23 -11.78
CA PRO A 123 21.56 -5.59 -10.41
C PRO A 123 22.50 -4.93 -9.38
N PRO A 124 22.05 -4.71 -8.14
CA PRO A 124 22.88 -4.15 -7.09
C PRO A 124 24.16 -4.98 -6.90
N GLY A 125 25.31 -4.32 -6.78
CA GLY A 125 26.61 -4.95 -6.54
C GLY A 125 27.42 -5.33 -7.78
N THR A 126 26.87 -5.21 -9.00
CA THR A 126 27.61 -5.55 -10.24
C THR A 126 28.39 -4.37 -10.86
N GLY A 127 28.52 -3.26 -10.15
CA GLY A 127 29.15 -2.02 -10.60
C GLY A 127 28.36 -0.77 -10.20
N ARG A 128 28.90 0.41 -10.50
CA ARG A 128 28.22 1.68 -10.20
C ARG A 128 27.03 1.90 -11.14
N ARG A 129 25.84 2.06 -10.58
CA ARG A 129 24.59 2.26 -11.34
C ARG A 129 24.30 3.74 -11.54
N CYS A 130 23.50 4.08 -12.55
CA CYS A 130 23.04 5.45 -12.74
C CYS A 130 22.11 5.90 -11.62
N LEU A 131 21.29 5.00 -11.06
CA LEU A 131 20.50 5.28 -9.86
C LEU A 131 21.36 5.65 -8.65
N ASP A 132 22.50 4.99 -8.44
CA ASP A 132 23.41 5.32 -7.33
C ASP A 132 24.02 6.72 -7.52
N ALA A 133 24.43 7.04 -8.76
CA ALA A 133 24.90 8.37 -9.14
C ALA A 133 23.83 9.47 -8.96
N VAL A 134 22.56 9.17 -9.29
CA VAL A 134 21.43 10.08 -9.05
C VAL A 134 21.21 10.27 -7.55
N ALA A 135 21.28 9.19 -6.76
CA ALA A 135 21.15 9.25 -5.30
C ALA A 135 22.27 10.09 -4.66
N GLU A 136 23.51 9.96 -5.13
CA GLU A 136 24.65 10.79 -4.70
C GLU A 136 24.44 12.28 -5.04
N ARG A 137 23.90 12.59 -6.22
CA ARG A 137 23.59 13.99 -6.58
C ARG A 137 22.43 14.55 -5.76
N LEU A 138 21.35 13.77 -5.59
CA LEU A 138 20.24 14.13 -4.71
C LEU A 138 20.72 14.33 -3.27
N ALA A 139 21.74 13.58 -2.86
CA ALA A 139 22.39 13.74 -1.58
C ALA A 139 23.18 15.06 -1.46
N ALA A 140 23.84 15.50 -2.54
CA ALA A 140 24.68 16.69 -2.57
C ALA A 140 23.87 17.99 -2.74
N ASP A 141 22.86 17.99 -3.62
CA ASP A 141 21.98 19.13 -3.88
C ASP A 141 20.51 18.65 -3.99
N PRO A 142 19.84 18.46 -2.85
CA PRO A 142 18.48 17.94 -2.84
C PRO A 142 17.49 18.83 -3.58
N ALA A 143 17.52 20.14 -3.34
CA ALA A 143 16.51 21.08 -3.84
C ALA A 143 16.51 21.15 -5.38
N ALA A 144 17.69 21.18 -6.00
CA ALA A 144 17.80 21.18 -7.46
C ALA A 144 17.32 19.85 -8.07
N VAL A 145 17.71 18.72 -7.46
CA VAL A 145 17.47 17.39 -8.04
C VAL A 145 16.02 16.93 -7.88
N GLN A 146 15.36 17.29 -6.77
CA GLN A 146 13.98 16.87 -6.49
C GLN A 146 13.01 17.28 -7.61
N HIS A 147 13.09 18.51 -8.12
CA HIS A 147 12.24 18.98 -9.22
C HIS A 147 12.48 18.21 -10.53
N HIS A 148 13.70 17.73 -10.77
CA HIS A 148 13.98 16.92 -11.96
C HIS A 148 13.43 15.50 -11.83
N LEU A 149 13.46 14.91 -10.64
CA LEU A 149 12.93 13.57 -10.40
C LEU A 149 11.41 13.50 -10.45
N THR A 150 10.68 14.57 -10.11
CA THR A 150 9.20 14.56 -10.27
C THR A 150 8.78 14.39 -11.74
N ARG A 151 9.60 14.85 -12.69
CA ARG A 151 9.36 14.63 -14.14
C ARG A 151 9.47 13.17 -14.57
N TRP A 152 10.09 12.33 -13.75
CA TRP A 152 10.24 10.89 -14.03
C TRP A 152 8.96 10.11 -13.71
N PHE A 153 8.00 10.69 -12.99
CA PHE A 153 6.81 9.98 -12.52
C PHE A 153 5.90 9.44 -13.63
N ALA A 154 5.97 9.98 -14.85
CA ALA A 154 5.23 9.49 -16.01
C ALA A 154 5.94 8.33 -16.74
N ASP A 155 7.15 7.94 -16.33
CA ASP A 155 7.98 6.97 -17.04
C ASP A 155 7.82 5.55 -16.50
N GLU A 156 6.93 4.79 -17.12
CA GLU A 156 6.61 3.41 -16.71
C GLU A 156 7.48 2.34 -17.39
N ARG A 157 8.64 2.72 -17.94
CA ARG A 157 9.58 1.73 -18.49
C ARG A 157 10.16 0.87 -17.34
N PRO A 158 10.15 -0.47 -17.45
CA PRO A 158 10.65 -1.36 -16.40
C PRO A 158 12.17 -1.30 -16.30
N LEU A 159 12.70 -1.41 -15.08
CA LEU A 159 14.14 -1.49 -14.85
C LEU A 159 14.65 -2.89 -15.18
N ARG A 160 15.80 -2.98 -15.88
CA ARG A 160 16.38 -4.29 -16.23
C ARG A 160 16.68 -5.16 -15.01
N ALA A 161 17.18 -4.55 -13.94
CA ALA A 161 17.56 -5.25 -12.72
C ALA A 161 16.37 -5.71 -11.86
N ALA A 162 15.22 -5.06 -12.04
CA ALA A 162 13.99 -5.26 -11.27
C ALA A 162 12.80 -4.99 -12.19
N PRO A 163 12.39 -5.98 -13.03
CA PRO A 163 11.33 -5.79 -14.03
C PRO A 163 9.97 -5.39 -13.44
N GLU A 164 9.75 -5.65 -12.16
CA GLU A 164 8.60 -5.21 -11.37
C GLU A 164 8.63 -3.73 -10.98
N ALA A 165 9.80 -3.09 -11.05
CA ALA A 165 9.99 -1.67 -10.78
C ALA A 165 10.12 -0.88 -12.09
N THR A 166 9.55 0.32 -12.11
CA THR A 166 9.67 1.29 -13.22
C THR A 166 10.56 2.46 -12.85
N VAL A 167 11.00 3.23 -13.87
CA VAL A 167 11.71 4.50 -13.66
C VAL A 167 10.93 5.42 -12.73
N ALA A 168 9.61 5.52 -12.92
CA ALA A 168 8.72 6.28 -12.05
C ALA A 168 8.74 5.78 -10.59
N SER A 169 8.63 4.47 -10.37
CA SER A 169 8.68 3.89 -9.01
C SER A 169 10.05 4.09 -8.34
N ALA A 170 11.14 4.04 -9.11
CA ALA A 170 12.49 4.28 -8.61
C ALA A 170 12.72 5.75 -8.22
N ALA A 171 12.21 6.69 -9.02
CA ALA A 171 12.23 8.11 -8.66
C ALA A 171 11.45 8.38 -7.36
N GLN A 172 10.25 7.80 -7.23
CA GLN A 172 9.43 7.90 -6.02
C GLN A 172 10.15 7.32 -4.80
N ALA A 173 10.78 6.15 -4.94
CA ALA A 173 11.57 5.53 -3.88
C ALA A 173 12.80 6.36 -3.48
N LEU A 174 13.52 6.94 -4.44
CA LEU A 174 14.66 7.83 -4.17
C LEU A 174 14.24 9.09 -3.41
N LEU A 175 13.17 9.75 -3.86
CA LEU A 175 12.63 10.95 -3.18
C LEU A 175 12.16 10.63 -1.76
N HIS A 176 11.48 9.49 -1.55
CA HIS A 176 11.05 9.06 -0.22
C HIS A 176 12.24 8.72 0.69
N THR A 177 13.26 8.02 0.16
CA THR A 177 14.46 7.61 0.92
C THR A 177 15.27 8.83 1.37
N HIS A 178 15.42 9.82 0.48
CA HIS A 178 16.20 11.03 0.74
C HIS A 178 15.36 12.22 1.26
N ARG A 179 14.10 11.99 1.65
CA ARG A 179 13.14 13.05 2.02
C ARG A 179 13.69 14.05 3.03
N HIS A 180 14.38 13.56 4.06
CA HIS A 180 14.86 14.34 5.20
C HIS A 180 15.87 15.45 4.84
N ARG A 181 16.47 15.41 3.64
CA ARG A 181 17.55 16.36 3.28
C ARG A 181 17.04 17.75 2.92
N ALA A 182 15.87 17.84 2.30
CA ALA A 182 15.21 19.10 1.97
C ALA A 182 13.70 18.86 1.83
N VAL A 183 13.02 18.54 2.94
CA VAL A 183 11.59 18.24 2.91
C VAL A 183 10.78 19.45 2.45
N ASP A 184 11.15 20.64 2.89
CA ASP A 184 10.39 21.85 2.56
C ASP A 184 10.41 22.12 1.04
N ASP A 185 11.55 21.94 0.35
CA ASP A 185 11.64 22.06 -1.12
C ASP A 185 10.95 20.88 -1.82
N LEU A 186 11.04 19.68 -1.25
CA LEU A 186 10.36 18.49 -1.77
C LEU A 186 8.84 18.71 -1.81
N THR A 187 8.25 19.24 -0.74
CA THR A 187 6.81 19.52 -0.70
C THR A 187 6.39 20.52 -1.77
N GLU A 188 7.21 21.56 -2.03
CA GLU A 188 6.96 22.53 -3.10
C GLU A 188 7.05 21.89 -4.49
N ALA A 189 8.06 21.05 -4.73
CA ALA A 189 8.22 20.35 -6.01
C ALA A 189 7.09 19.35 -6.28
N LEU A 190 6.58 18.66 -5.26
CA LEU A 190 5.52 17.66 -5.40
C LEU A 190 4.17 18.30 -5.68
N VAL A 191 3.81 19.38 -4.98
CA VAL A 191 2.51 20.03 -5.17
C VAL A 191 2.39 20.71 -6.54
N ASP A 192 3.52 21.16 -7.13
CA ASP A 192 3.54 21.72 -8.49
C ASP A 192 3.47 20.64 -9.59
N CYS A 193 3.75 19.37 -9.28
CA CYS A 193 3.82 18.30 -10.27
C CYS A 193 2.44 17.77 -10.74
N ALA A 194 1.38 17.95 -9.93
CA ALA A 194 0.03 17.47 -10.21
C ALA A 194 -0.05 16.01 -10.74
N HIS A 195 0.69 15.09 -10.12
CA HIS A 195 0.80 13.68 -10.54
C HIS A 195 0.34 12.72 -9.42
N PRO A 196 -0.35 11.60 -9.71
CA PRO A 196 -0.80 10.65 -8.68
C PRO A 196 0.31 10.16 -7.73
N ARG A 197 1.50 9.87 -8.26
CA ARG A 197 2.68 9.51 -7.44
C ARG A 197 3.16 10.63 -6.52
N ALA A 198 2.99 11.89 -6.93
CA ALA A 198 3.30 13.03 -6.07
C ALA A 198 2.30 13.12 -4.91
N GLU A 199 1.02 12.89 -5.18
CA GLU A 199 -0.03 12.78 -4.15
C GLU A 199 0.24 11.63 -3.17
N GLU A 200 0.63 10.45 -3.66
CA GLU A 200 1.04 9.33 -2.81
C GLU A 200 2.21 9.71 -1.90
N LEU A 201 3.22 10.39 -2.44
CA LEU A 201 4.40 10.80 -1.68
C LEU A 201 4.06 11.91 -0.66
N LEU A 202 3.21 12.88 -1.01
CA LEU A 202 2.69 13.88 -0.06
C LEU A 202 1.87 13.21 1.05
N GLY A 203 1.14 12.13 0.72
CA GLY A 203 0.48 11.27 1.70
C GLY A 203 1.46 10.63 2.67
N ALA A 204 2.51 9.99 2.16
CA ALA A 204 3.56 9.38 2.99
C ALA A 204 4.29 10.41 3.87
N LEU A 205 4.59 11.60 3.33
CA LEU A 205 5.20 12.69 4.10
C LEU A 205 4.30 13.21 5.22
N ALA A 206 2.97 13.11 5.09
CA ALA A 206 2.05 13.47 6.17
C ALA A 206 2.22 12.56 7.39
N GLU A 207 2.59 11.30 7.18
CA GLU A 207 2.83 10.32 8.23
C GLU A 207 4.26 10.40 8.76
N ASP A 208 5.24 10.47 7.86
CA ASP A 208 6.67 10.40 8.19
C ASP A 208 7.24 11.73 8.69
N GLU A 209 6.79 12.87 8.14
CA GLU A 209 7.34 14.21 8.38
C GLU A 209 6.24 15.26 8.63
N PRO A 210 5.33 15.03 9.61
CA PRO A 210 4.12 15.86 9.79
C PRO A 210 4.41 17.33 10.05
N SER A 211 5.48 17.66 10.77
CA SER A 211 5.85 19.04 11.08
C SER A 211 6.27 19.83 9.82
N ALA A 212 6.94 19.18 8.88
CA ALA A 212 7.33 19.81 7.62
C ALA A 212 6.10 20.04 6.72
N LEU A 213 5.20 19.06 6.64
CA LEU A 213 3.95 19.24 5.92
C LEU A 213 3.07 20.35 6.54
N CYS A 214 3.06 20.51 7.87
CA CYS A 214 2.36 21.62 8.53
C CYS A 214 2.93 22.99 8.12
N ARG A 215 4.26 23.14 8.02
CA ARG A 215 4.88 24.37 7.50
C ARG A 215 4.56 24.61 6.03
N ALA A 216 4.57 23.58 5.20
CA ALA A 216 4.21 23.68 3.79
C ALA A 216 2.75 24.13 3.63
N VAL A 217 1.82 23.50 4.36
CA VAL A 217 0.40 23.87 4.40
C VAL A 217 0.20 25.33 4.83
N ASP A 218 0.91 25.79 5.86
CA ASP A 218 0.84 27.18 6.30
C ASP A 218 1.30 28.14 5.20
N ARG A 219 2.44 27.87 4.54
CA ARG A 219 2.90 28.65 3.37
C ARG A 219 1.86 28.67 2.25
N TRP A 220 1.32 27.50 1.88
CA TRP A 220 0.34 27.36 0.80
C TRP A 220 -0.99 28.04 1.11
N ALA A 221 -1.43 28.02 2.36
CA ALA A 221 -2.64 28.72 2.80
C ALA A 221 -2.48 30.24 2.64
N HIS A 222 -1.28 30.79 2.83
CA HIS A 222 -1.03 32.23 2.66
C HIS A 222 -0.79 32.64 1.20
N ASP A 223 -0.51 31.70 0.30
CA ASP A 223 -0.18 31.97 -1.10
C ASP A 223 -1.33 32.64 -1.89
N ALA A 224 -0.94 33.54 -2.81
CA ALA A 224 -1.87 34.26 -3.67
C ALA A 224 -2.54 33.35 -4.71
N ARG A 225 -1.89 32.26 -5.13
CA ARG A 225 -2.36 31.32 -6.15
C ARG A 225 -3.46 30.42 -5.58
N PRO A 226 -4.65 30.36 -6.21
CA PRO A 226 -5.75 29.50 -5.73
C PRO A 226 -5.37 28.01 -5.64
N ALA A 227 -4.57 27.51 -6.58
CA ALA A 227 -4.13 26.11 -6.59
C ALA A 227 -3.36 25.72 -5.32
N ARG A 228 -2.52 26.62 -4.78
CA ARG A 228 -1.78 26.36 -3.54
C ARG A 228 -2.72 26.33 -2.33
N ARG A 229 -3.74 27.20 -2.29
CA ARG A 229 -4.74 27.17 -1.22
C ARG A 229 -5.59 25.91 -1.23
N VAL A 230 -5.96 25.42 -2.43
CA VAL A 230 -6.62 24.11 -2.59
C VAL A 230 -5.73 22.99 -2.05
N ALA A 231 -4.43 23.01 -2.35
CA ALA A 231 -3.49 22.04 -1.80
C ALA A 231 -3.41 22.12 -0.26
N ALA A 232 -3.38 23.34 0.31
CA ALA A 232 -3.41 23.53 1.77
C ALA A 232 -4.65 22.87 2.38
N ALA A 233 -5.85 23.15 1.85
CA ALA A 233 -7.10 22.56 2.32
C ALA A 233 -7.14 21.03 2.17
N THR A 234 -6.48 20.49 1.15
CA THR A 234 -6.45 19.05 0.85
C THR A 234 -5.48 18.28 1.76
N HIS A 235 -4.29 18.83 2.03
CA HIS A 235 -3.25 18.14 2.79
C HIS A 235 -3.29 18.43 4.30
N ALA A 236 -3.85 19.57 4.73
CA ALA A 236 -3.94 19.92 6.14
C ALA A 236 -4.68 18.86 6.99
N PRO A 237 -5.83 18.29 6.57
CA PRO A 237 -6.51 17.24 7.34
C PRO A 237 -5.72 15.93 7.44
N ARG A 238 -4.82 15.67 6.48
CA ARG A 238 -3.92 14.51 6.52
C ARG A 238 -2.81 14.74 7.54
N ALA A 239 -2.11 15.88 7.46
CA ALA A 239 -1.09 16.28 8.43
C ALA A 239 -1.63 16.25 9.88
N ALA A 240 -2.82 16.81 10.09
CA ALA A 240 -3.48 16.90 11.39
C ALA A 240 -3.69 15.55 12.10
N ARG A 241 -3.71 14.42 11.38
CA ARG A 241 -3.87 13.08 11.96
C ARG A 241 -2.60 12.59 12.66
N HIS A 242 -1.44 13.05 12.19
CA HIS A 242 -0.13 12.61 12.66
C HIS A 242 0.55 13.66 13.55
N THR A 243 -0.03 14.86 13.63
CA THR A 243 0.48 15.95 14.50
C THR A 243 0.26 15.68 15.99
N THR A 244 1.35 15.64 16.76
CA THR A 244 1.32 15.52 18.23
C THR A 244 1.76 16.79 18.96
N GLY A 245 2.57 17.65 18.32
CA GLY A 245 3.11 18.88 18.91
C GLY A 245 2.20 20.10 18.81
N GLU A 246 2.27 20.99 19.80
CA GLU A 246 1.46 22.24 19.81
C GLU A 246 1.90 23.24 18.74
N ALA A 247 3.19 23.29 18.40
CA ALA A 247 3.69 24.19 17.35
C ALA A 247 3.04 23.90 15.99
N ASP A 248 2.94 22.61 15.65
CA ASP A 248 2.32 22.14 14.41
C ASP A 248 0.81 22.37 14.40
N ARG A 249 0.11 22.09 15.52
CA ARG A 249 -1.32 22.42 15.66
C ARG A 249 -1.57 23.91 15.47
N ARG A 250 -0.69 24.75 16.00
CA ARG A 250 -0.77 26.21 15.83
C ARG A 250 -0.58 26.62 14.36
N LEU A 251 0.33 26.01 13.61
CA LEU A 251 0.47 26.26 12.17
C LEU A 251 -0.81 25.89 11.42
N LEU A 252 -1.38 24.71 11.69
CA LEU A 252 -2.64 24.28 11.06
C LEU A 252 -3.82 25.18 11.44
N ARG A 253 -3.85 25.68 12.68
CA ARG A 253 -4.84 26.66 13.16
C ARG A 253 -4.74 27.97 12.35
N TYR A 254 -3.54 28.51 12.19
CA TYR A 254 -3.34 29.74 11.40
C TYR A 254 -3.69 29.53 9.93
N ALA A 255 -3.23 28.44 9.32
CA ALA A 255 -3.59 28.09 7.95
C ALA A 255 -5.11 28.02 7.74
N ALA A 256 -5.84 27.36 8.65
CA ALA A 256 -7.29 27.25 8.58
C ALA A 256 -7.99 28.61 8.76
N GLN A 257 -7.51 29.46 9.66
CA GLN A 257 -8.04 30.81 9.85
C GLN A 257 -7.84 31.66 8.58
N THR A 258 -6.64 31.63 8.00
CA THR A 258 -6.33 32.33 6.75
C THR A 258 -7.23 31.90 5.59
N LEU A 259 -7.60 30.62 5.50
CA LEU A 259 -8.54 30.12 4.49
C LEU A 259 -9.98 30.60 4.78
N LEU A 260 -10.41 30.67 6.04
CA LEU A 260 -11.75 31.14 6.40
C LEU A 260 -11.94 32.64 6.21
N ASP A 261 -10.91 33.44 6.50
CA ASP A 261 -10.96 34.91 6.38
C ASP A 261 -11.09 35.36 4.92
N ARG A 262 -10.82 34.47 3.95
CA ARG A 262 -10.95 34.74 2.52
C ARG A 262 -12.35 34.35 2.01
N PRO A 263 -13.17 35.32 1.57
CA PRO A 263 -14.52 35.02 1.08
C PRO A 263 -14.52 34.28 -0.26
N GLY A 264 -13.48 34.44 -1.08
CA GLY A 264 -13.37 33.76 -2.38
C GLY A 264 -13.05 32.26 -2.31
N ASP A 265 -12.76 31.75 -1.11
CA ASP A 265 -12.37 30.35 -0.89
C ASP A 265 -13.48 29.56 -0.15
N GLU A 266 -14.75 29.92 -0.36
CA GLU A 266 -15.89 29.33 0.36
C GLU A 266 -16.00 27.79 0.24
N ALA A 267 -15.53 27.24 -0.88
CA ALA A 267 -15.44 25.80 -1.12
C ALA A 267 -14.40 25.10 -0.22
N LEU A 268 -13.42 25.84 0.32
CA LEU A 268 -12.37 25.34 1.20
C LEU A 268 -12.74 25.46 2.69
N HIS A 269 -13.80 26.22 3.01
CA HIS A 269 -14.19 26.50 4.39
C HIS A 269 -14.58 25.24 5.16
N GLY A 270 -15.20 24.24 4.52
CA GLY A 270 -15.48 22.95 5.15
C GLY A 270 -14.23 22.27 5.71
N ALA A 271 -13.15 22.23 4.93
CA ALA A 271 -11.88 21.64 5.36
C ALA A 271 -11.22 22.45 6.49
N ALA A 272 -11.24 23.77 6.38
CA ALA A 272 -10.70 24.67 7.41
C ALA A 272 -11.45 24.51 8.75
N LEU A 273 -12.77 24.42 8.73
CA LEU A 273 -13.56 24.16 9.94
C LEU A 273 -13.28 22.79 10.54
N GLY A 274 -13.09 21.77 9.70
CA GLY A 274 -12.71 20.44 10.16
C GLY A 274 -11.43 20.46 11.00
N LEU A 275 -10.46 21.30 10.64
CA LEU A 275 -9.22 21.50 11.41
C LEU A 275 -9.46 22.25 12.71
N LEU A 276 -10.21 23.34 12.67
CA LEU A 276 -10.48 24.17 13.85
C LEU A 276 -11.37 23.46 14.88
N VAL A 277 -12.25 22.55 14.44
CA VAL A 277 -13.04 21.71 15.37
C VAL A 277 -12.18 20.65 16.04
N ARG A 278 -11.17 20.11 15.34
CA ARG A 278 -10.22 19.15 15.93
C ARG A 278 -9.39 19.79 17.03
N ASP A 279 -8.98 21.05 16.85
CA ASP A 279 -8.19 21.80 17.81
C ASP A 279 -9.01 22.18 19.07
N PRO A 280 -8.64 21.68 20.26
CA PRO A 280 -9.35 21.99 21.50
C PRO A 280 -9.48 23.49 21.80
N HIS A 281 -8.52 24.33 21.39
CA HIS A 281 -8.50 25.76 21.70
C HIS A 281 -9.52 26.56 20.91
N THR A 282 -9.85 26.13 19.70
CA THR A 282 -10.76 26.87 18.79
C THR A 282 -12.08 26.14 18.56
N ARG A 283 -12.17 24.87 18.96
CA ARG A 283 -13.35 24.01 18.81
C ARG A 283 -14.66 24.66 19.21
N ALA A 284 -14.75 25.18 20.44
CA ALA A 284 -16.01 25.70 20.98
C ALA A 284 -16.56 26.86 20.12
N HIS A 285 -15.68 27.69 19.58
CA HIS A 285 -16.05 28.83 18.76
C HIS A 285 -16.53 28.42 17.36
N HIS A 286 -15.84 27.48 16.70
CA HIS A 286 -16.16 27.10 15.31
C HIS A 286 -17.15 25.95 15.16
N LEU A 287 -17.40 25.17 16.22
CA LEU A 287 -18.29 24.01 16.18
C LEU A 287 -19.70 24.34 15.64
N PRO A 288 -20.39 25.43 16.07
CA PRO A 288 -21.73 25.72 15.54
C PRO A 288 -21.76 25.96 14.02
N TYR A 289 -20.72 26.56 13.44
CA TYR A 289 -20.63 26.80 12.00
C TYR A 289 -20.32 25.50 11.24
N ALA A 290 -19.41 24.68 11.78
CA ALA A 290 -19.11 23.37 11.24
C ALA A 290 -20.34 22.44 11.22
N LEU A 291 -21.13 22.40 12.31
CA LEU A 291 -22.34 21.57 12.38
C LEU A 291 -23.40 21.98 11.34
N ARG A 292 -23.56 23.29 11.07
CA ARG A 292 -24.47 23.78 10.02
C ARG A 292 -24.02 23.33 8.63
N ARG A 293 -22.74 23.47 8.32
CA ARG A 293 -22.18 23.05 7.03
C ARG A 293 -22.23 21.53 6.84
N PHE A 294 -21.97 20.78 7.91
CA PHE A 294 -22.09 19.32 7.89
C PHE A 294 -23.54 18.88 7.62
N ALA A 295 -24.52 19.47 8.31
CA ALA A 295 -25.93 19.20 8.03
C ALA A 295 -26.29 19.48 6.56
N ALA A 296 -25.67 20.49 5.95
CA ALA A 296 -25.84 20.88 4.55
C ALA A 296 -25.06 20.04 3.52
N ASP A 297 -24.39 18.95 3.91
CA ASP A 297 -23.57 18.11 3.02
C ASP A 297 -22.30 18.78 2.45
N ASP A 298 -21.61 19.61 3.22
CA ASP A 298 -20.33 20.15 2.76
C ASP A 298 -19.29 19.01 2.58
N PRO A 299 -18.84 18.70 1.35
CA PRO A 299 -17.92 17.59 1.08
C PRO A 299 -16.53 17.82 1.69
N GLY A 300 -16.17 19.08 2.01
CA GLY A 300 -14.93 19.43 2.68
C GLY A 300 -14.92 19.09 4.17
N LEU A 301 -16.07 18.74 4.76
CA LEU A 301 -16.21 18.51 6.20
C LEU A 301 -16.57 17.04 6.51
N PRO A 302 -15.59 16.14 6.64
CA PRO A 302 -15.85 14.73 6.90
C PRO A 302 -16.40 14.50 8.32
N ALA A 303 -17.28 13.51 8.47
CA ALA A 303 -17.86 13.10 9.75
C ALA A 303 -16.80 12.84 10.85
N SER A 304 -15.66 12.25 10.47
CA SER A 304 -14.56 11.97 11.40
C SER A 304 -13.91 13.23 11.99
N ALA A 305 -14.00 14.39 11.32
CA ALA A 305 -13.53 15.64 11.90
C ALA A 305 -14.42 16.08 13.07
N LEU A 306 -15.74 16.00 12.91
CA LEU A 306 -16.71 16.35 13.94
C LEU A 306 -16.75 15.34 15.10
N ALA A 307 -16.51 14.07 14.82
CA ALA A 307 -16.45 13.02 15.84
C ALA A 307 -15.44 13.35 16.96
N THR A 308 -14.34 14.07 16.63
CA THR A 308 -13.35 14.51 17.63
C THR A 308 -13.92 15.48 18.68
N ALA A 309 -14.97 16.24 18.35
CA ALA A 309 -15.63 17.14 19.28
C ALA A 309 -16.59 16.41 20.23
N MET A 310 -16.97 15.16 19.92
CA MET A 310 -18.01 14.41 20.63
C MET A 310 -17.69 14.20 22.12
N GLY A 311 -16.41 14.08 22.49
CA GLY A 311 -16.00 13.97 23.90
C GLY A 311 -16.29 15.23 24.73
N THR A 312 -16.40 16.39 24.08
CA THR A 312 -16.62 17.69 24.75
C THR A 312 -18.01 18.28 24.50
N HIS A 313 -18.62 17.98 23.35
CA HIS A 313 -19.90 18.53 22.93
C HIS A 313 -20.81 17.44 22.34
N PRO A 314 -21.20 16.41 23.13
CA PRO A 314 -21.84 15.23 22.58
C PRO A 314 -23.25 15.50 22.03
N GLU A 315 -24.07 16.29 22.72
CA GLU A 315 -25.44 16.61 22.31
C GLU A 315 -25.52 17.29 20.93
N PRO A 316 -24.83 18.41 20.67
CA PRO A 316 -24.94 19.10 19.38
C PRO A 316 -24.33 18.27 18.23
N VAL A 317 -23.26 17.52 18.50
CA VAL A 317 -22.66 16.63 17.49
C VAL A 317 -23.62 15.49 17.14
N LEU A 318 -24.16 14.78 18.13
CA LEU A 318 -25.10 13.68 17.88
C LEU A 318 -26.39 14.17 17.21
N ALA A 319 -26.85 15.38 17.51
CA ALA A 319 -27.99 15.99 16.82
C ALA A 319 -27.69 16.20 15.32
N ALA A 320 -26.55 16.81 14.98
CA ALA A 320 -26.17 17.03 13.59
C ALA A 320 -25.97 15.73 12.80
N PHE A 321 -25.40 14.69 13.43
CA PHE A 321 -25.32 13.36 12.83
C PHE A 321 -26.69 12.74 12.58
N ARG A 322 -27.63 12.91 13.51
CA ARG A 322 -29.01 12.42 13.36
C ARG A 322 -29.75 13.16 12.23
N ASP A 323 -29.57 14.47 12.13
CA ASP A 323 -30.15 15.28 11.04
C ASP A 323 -29.57 14.91 9.67
N ARG A 324 -28.24 14.75 9.61
CA ARG A 324 -27.53 14.27 8.41
C ARG A 324 -28.05 12.90 7.96
N LEU A 325 -28.19 11.95 8.87
CA LEU A 325 -28.70 10.61 8.56
C LEU A 325 -30.17 10.61 8.11
N ARG A 326 -30.97 11.61 8.51
CA ARG A 326 -32.38 11.74 8.07
C ARG A 326 -32.52 12.33 6.67
N ALA A 327 -31.53 13.08 6.19
CA ALA A 327 -31.54 13.64 4.84
C ALA A 327 -31.49 12.51 3.78
N ARG A 328 -32.33 12.63 2.73
CA ARG A 328 -32.57 11.56 1.74
C ARG A 328 -31.41 11.29 0.79
N ASP A 329 -30.58 12.31 0.52
CA ASP A 329 -29.50 12.24 -0.47
C ASP A 329 -28.12 11.95 0.16
N THR A 330 -28.09 11.61 1.45
CA THR A 330 -26.83 11.42 2.20
C THR A 330 -26.28 10.00 2.06
N SER A 331 -24.98 9.89 1.77
CA SER A 331 -24.19 8.66 1.92
C SER A 331 -24.14 8.23 3.40
N THR A 332 -25.08 7.37 3.81
CA THR A 332 -25.18 6.84 5.18
C THR A 332 -23.89 6.11 5.57
N ALA A 333 -23.27 5.42 4.61
CA ALA A 333 -21.97 4.77 4.76
C ALA A 333 -20.86 5.72 5.24
N GLU A 334 -20.72 6.90 4.63
CA GLU A 334 -19.66 7.86 4.98
C GLU A 334 -19.83 8.42 6.39
N VAL A 335 -21.07 8.73 6.77
CA VAL A 335 -21.39 9.24 8.11
C VAL A 335 -21.05 8.20 9.17
N LEU A 336 -21.46 6.93 8.95
CA LEU A 336 -21.21 5.84 9.89
C LEU A 336 -19.73 5.42 9.94
N ARG A 337 -18.98 5.54 8.83
CA ARG A 337 -17.52 5.33 8.80
C ARG A 337 -16.75 6.38 9.60
N GLY A 338 -17.33 7.55 9.87
CA GLY A 338 -16.72 8.59 10.70
C GLY A 338 -16.92 8.38 12.21
N LEU A 339 -17.76 7.42 12.62
CA LEU A 339 -18.11 7.14 14.01
C LEU A 339 -17.39 5.95 14.70
N PRO A 340 -16.40 5.24 14.12
CA PRO A 340 -15.81 4.13 14.84
C PRO A 340 -14.92 4.60 16.00
N ASP A 341 -14.26 5.75 15.99
CA ASP A 341 -13.29 6.10 17.07
C ASP A 341 -13.92 6.93 18.20
N VAL A 342 -14.93 6.38 18.87
CA VAL A 342 -15.62 7.08 19.97
C VAL A 342 -14.87 6.91 21.29
N PRO A 343 -14.53 7.99 22.00
CA PRO A 343 -13.60 7.95 23.13
C PRO A 343 -14.15 7.36 24.44
N SER A 344 -15.47 7.15 24.56
CA SER A 344 -16.08 6.62 25.80
C SER A 344 -17.18 5.59 25.56
N PRO A 345 -17.34 4.58 26.45
CA PRO A 345 -18.40 3.58 26.34
C PRO A 345 -19.81 4.17 26.36
N ALA A 346 -20.02 5.27 27.10
CA ALA A 346 -21.33 5.94 27.15
C ALA A 346 -21.70 6.58 25.81
N LEU A 347 -20.74 7.22 25.14
CA LEU A 347 -20.95 7.78 23.81
C LEU A 347 -21.09 6.67 22.76
N ALA A 348 -20.34 5.59 22.89
CA ALA A 348 -20.42 4.45 21.98
C ALA A 348 -21.81 3.80 22.01
N ARG A 349 -22.46 3.72 23.19
CA ARG A 349 -23.87 3.31 23.31
C ARG A 349 -24.83 4.27 22.61
N ARG A 350 -24.64 5.59 22.74
CA ARG A 350 -25.48 6.58 22.05
C ARG A 350 -25.33 6.52 20.53
N VAL A 351 -24.12 6.22 20.04
CA VAL A 351 -23.86 5.97 18.62
C VAL A 351 -24.52 4.67 18.16
N ALA A 352 -24.45 3.61 18.97
CA ALA A 352 -25.16 2.37 18.69
C ALA A 352 -26.69 2.59 18.59
N ASP A 353 -27.28 3.39 19.48
CA ASP A 353 -28.69 3.77 19.39
C ASP A 353 -29.01 4.53 18.10
N LEU A 354 -28.11 5.42 17.65
CA LEU A 354 -28.25 6.14 16.38
C LEU A 354 -28.22 5.20 15.17
N VAL A 355 -27.31 4.22 15.15
CA VAL A 355 -27.24 3.19 14.10
C VAL A 355 -28.52 2.37 14.08
N ARG A 356 -29.01 1.95 15.26
CA ARG A 356 -30.28 1.22 15.37
C ARG A 356 -31.46 2.04 14.85
N GLU A 357 -31.61 3.28 15.31
CA GLU A 357 -32.66 4.21 14.86
C GLU A 357 -32.64 4.36 13.32
N ARG A 358 -31.45 4.47 12.73
CA ARG A 358 -31.29 4.60 11.28
C ARG A 358 -31.73 3.35 10.52
N VAL A 359 -31.35 2.16 10.99
CA VAL A 359 -31.74 0.90 10.35
C VAL A 359 -33.25 0.66 10.50
N GLU A 360 -33.84 1.00 11.64
CA GLU A 360 -35.29 0.93 11.86
C GLU A 360 -36.07 1.87 10.92
N GLN A 361 -35.57 3.08 10.69
CA GLN A 361 -36.18 4.05 9.77
C GLN A 361 -35.92 3.74 8.30
N CYS A 362 -34.79 3.09 7.98
CA CYS A 362 -34.35 2.81 6.62
C CYS A 362 -33.66 1.43 6.54
N PRO A 363 -34.39 0.35 6.23
CA PRO A 363 -33.82 -1.01 6.13
C PRO A 363 -32.66 -1.12 5.13
N ARG A 364 -32.62 -0.26 4.09
CA ARG A 364 -31.51 -0.21 3.12
C ARG A 364 -30.16 0.17 3.75
N ALA A 365 -30.17 0.81 4.92
CA ALA A 365 -28.96 1.12 5.69
C ALA A 365 -28.33 -0.11 6.38
N ALA A 366 -28.91 -1.31 6.22
CA ALA A 366 -28.39 -2.56 6.77
C ALA A 366 -26.92 -2.82 6.39
N ALA A 367 -26.55 -2.59 5.13
CA ALA A 367 -25.18 -2.78 4.67
C ALA A 367 -24.20 -1.81 5.35
N ASP A 368 -24.60 -0.55 5.49
CA ASP A 368 -23.78 0.49 6.13
C ASP A 368 -23.62 0.23 7.64
N ALA A 369 -24.69 -0.23 8.30
CA ALA A 369 -24.64 -0.65 9.69
C ALA A 369 -23.73 -1.87 9.89
N ALA A 370 -23.78 -2.86 9.00
CA ALA A 370 -22.90 -4.02 9.04
C ALA A 370 -21.42 -3.61 8.86
N ALA A 371 -21.13 -2.69 7.93
CA ALA A 371 -19.78 -2.13 7.76
C ALA A 371 -19.30 -1.37 9.01
N HIS A 372 -20.18 -0.63 9.68
CA HIS A 372 -19.86 0.01 10.96
C HIS A 372 -19.55 -1.01 12.06
N VAL A 373 -20.35 -2.09 12.17
CA VAL A 373 -20.10 -3.20 13.10
C VAL A 373 -18.76 -3.86 12.81
N ASP A 374 -18.43 -4.10 11.54
CA ASP A 374 -17.15 -4.68 11.12
C ASP A 374 -15.95 -3.85 11.60
N LEU A 375 -15.99 -2.52 11.39
CA LEU A 375 -14.95 -1.61 11.86
C LEU A 375 -14.84 -1.60 13.40
N ARG A 376 -15.97 -1.62 14.13
CA ARG A 376 -15.98 -1.64 15.60
C ARG A 376 -15.49 -2.97 16.17
N LEU A 377 -15.73 -4.09 15.50
CA LEU A 377 -15.21 -5.40 15.91
C LEU A 377 -13.67 -5.41 15.93
N GLU A 378 -13.03 -4.72 14.99
CA GLU A 378 -11.57 -4.65 14.88
C GLU A 378 -10.90 -3.80 15.97
N GLN A 379 -11.66 -3.01 16.75
CA GLN A 379 -11.13 -2.31 17.93
C GLN A 379 -10.91 -3.23 19.13
N GLY A 380 -11.35 -4.49 19.04
CA GLY A 380 -11.06 -5.53 20.01
C GLY A 380 -12.00 -5.59 21.21
N PRO A 381 -11.59 -6.23 22.32
CA PRO A 381 -12.47 -6.58 23.43
C PRO A 381 -13.12 -5.38 24.14
N SER A 382 -12.49 -4.21 24.09
CA SER A 382 -13.03 -2.98 24.69
C SER A 382 -14.38 -2.59 24.10
N ALA A 383 -14.63 -2.94 22.83
CA ALA A 383 -15.87 -2.60 22.16
C ALA A 383 -17.06 -3.52 22.50
N ARG A 384 -16.80 -4.62 23.22
CA ARG A 384 -17.81 -5.67 23.48
C ARG A 384 -19.04 -5.13 24.21
N ALA A 385 -18.84 -4.27 25.21
CA ALA A 385 -19.91 -3.84 26.12
C ALA A 385 -21.04 -3.09 25.41
N GLU A 386 -20.73 -2.32 24.37
CA GLU A 386 -21.70 -1.59 23.56
C GLU A 386 -22.08 -2.34 22.27
N LEU A 387 -21.14 -3.08 21.67
CA LEU A 387 -21.36 -3.69 20.37
C LEU A 387 -22.23 -4.94 20.47
N PHE A 388 -22.06 -5.74 21.52
CA PHE A 388 -22.85 -6.94 21.72
C PHE A 388 -24.35 -6.61 21.87
N PRO A 389 -24.78 -5.66 22.74
CA PRO A 389 -26.18 -5.25 22.80
C PRO A 389 -26.73 -4.70 21.47
N LEU A 390 -25.93 -3.92 20.74
CA LEU A 390 -26.31 -3.40 19.42
C LEU A 390 -26.62 -4.53 18.44
N VAL A 391 -25.65 -5.45 18.25
CA VAL A 391 -25.79 -6.54 17.28
C VAL A 391 -26.94 -7.46 17.69
N VAL A 392 -27.08 -7.79 18.98
CA VAL A 392 -28.21 -8.59 19.45
C VAL A 392 -29.56 -7.91 19.17
N ALA A 393 -29.66 -6.58 19.36
CA ALA A 393 -30.87 -5.85 19.02
C ALA A 393 -31.17 -5.87 17.52
N LEU A 394 -30.15 -5.70 16.68
CA LEU A 394 -30.26 -5.77 15.22
C LEU A 394 -30.69 -7.17 14.75
N LEU A 395 -30.13 -8.23 15.32
CA LEU A 395 -30.46 -9.63 15.02
C LEU A 395 -31.89 -9.99 15.45
N LYS A 396 -32.36 -9.44 16.57
CA LYS A 396 -33.75 -9.62 17.05
C LYS A 396 -34.77 -8.76 16.27
N GLY A 397 -34.30 -7.79 15.51
CA GLY A 397 -35.14 -6.96 14.65
C GLY A 397 -35.85 -7.77 13.56
N ARG A 398 -36.93 -7.23 13.00
CA ARG A 398 -37.75 -7.93 11.99
C ARG A 398 -37.13 -7.97 10.58
N GLY A 399 -36.04 -7.24 10.32
CA GLY A 399 -35.45 -7.10 8.99
C GLY A 399 -34.54 -8.27 8.60
N VAL A 400 -34.94 -9.07 7.62
CA VAL A 400 -34.07 -10.10 7.01
C VAL A 400 -32.80 -9.46 6.42
N ASP A 401 -32.94 -8.30 5.78
CA ASP A 401 -31.83 -7.56 5.15
C ASP A 401 -30.68 -7.24 6.12
N VAL A 402 -31.02 -6.94 7.39
CA VAL A 402 -30.03 -6.67 8.45
C VAL A 402 -29.24 -7.93 8.79
N ARG A 403 -29.92 -9.06 8.92
CA ARG A 403 -29.28 -10.36 9.19
C ARG A 403 -28.44 -10.82 8.00
N VAL A 404 -28.92 -10.62 6.78
CA VAL A 404 -28.17 -10.88 5.53
C VAL A 404 -26.91 -10.01 5.45
N ALA A 405 -26.98 -8.73 5.82
CA ALA A 405 -25.83 -7.83 5.80
C ALA A 405 -24.81 -8.15 6.91
N LEU A 406 -25.27 -8.53 8.11
CA LEU A 406 -24.40 -8.90 9.23
C LEU A 406 -23.75 -10.28 9.07
N ALA A 407 -24.42 -11.23 8.41
CA ALA A 407 -23.93 -12.59 8.20
C ALA A 407 -22.47 -12.66 7.70
N PRO A 408 -22.06 -11.98 6.60
CA PRO A 408 -20.69 -12.05 6.12
C PRO A 408 -19.69 -11.39 7.09
N VAL A 409 -20.10 -10.34 7.80
CA VAL A 409 -19.27 -9.68 8.83
C VAL A 409 -18.99 -10.65 9.98
N LEU A 410 -20.02 -11.29 10.54
CA LEU A 410 -19.85 -12.20 11.66
C LEU A 410 -19.11 -13.49 11.27
N ALA A 411 -19.30 -13.95 10.03
CA ALA A 411 -18.64 -15.13 9.49
C ALA A 411 -17.16 -14.92 9.12
N ALA A 412 -16.77 -13.67 8.78
CA ALA A 412 -15.41 -13.33 8.38
C ALA A 412 -14.36 -13.79 9.39
N PRO A 413 -13.15 -14.19 8.93
CA PRO A 413 -12.11 -14.71 9.81
C PRO A 413 -11.72 -13.73 10.93
N GLY A 414 -11.72 -12.44 10.62
CA GLY A 414 -11.34 -11.35 11.51
C GLY A 414 -9.86 -11.39 11.92
N THR A 415 -9.41 -10.34 12.61
CA THR A 415 -8.12 -10.35 13.31
C THR A 415 -8.21 -11.19 14.60
N PRO A 416 -7.08 -11.52 15.25
CA PRO A 416 -7.11 -12.21 16.54
C PRO A 416 -7.94 -11.49 17.61
N VAL A 417 -8.05 -10.16 17.58
CA VAL A 417 -8.79 -9.37 18.57
C VAL A 417 -10.30 -9.41 18.36
N SER A 418 -10.77 -9.52 17.12
CA SER A 418 -12.21 -9.54 16.79
C SER A 418 -12.81 -10.95 16.77
N ARG A 419 -11.96 -11.97 16.54
CA ARG A 419 -12.36 -13.37 16.35
C ARG A 419 -13.28 -13.95 17.44
N PRO A 420 -13.03 -13.76 18.76
CA PRO A 420 -13.90 -14.34 19.79
C PRO A 420 -15.32 -13.77 19.76
N LEU A 421 -15.45 -12.45 19.61
CA LEU A 421 -16.75 -11.79 19.60
C LEU A 421 -17.52 -12.07 18.30
N ARG A 422 -16.83 -12.16 17.15
CA ARG A 422 -17.43 -12.60 15.89
C ARG A 422 -18.03 -14.00 16.00
N ALA A 423 -17.29 -14.95 16.57
CA ALA A 423 -17.77 -16.33 16.75
C ALA A 423 -19.02 -16.40 17.62
N GLU A 424 -19.03 -15.70 18.75
CA GLU A 424 -20.19 -15.68 19.65
C GLU A 424 -21.43 -15.02 19.00
N LEU A 425 -21.26 -13.91 18.29
CA LEU A 425 -22.35 -13.25 17.58
C LEU A 425 -22.85 -14.09 16.39
N LEU A 426 -21.96 -14.80 15.71
CA LEU A 426 -22.33 -15.75 14.66
C LEU A 426 -23.14 -16.93 15.21
N ASP A 427 -22.76 -17.45 16.38
CA ASP A 427 -23.52 -18.48 17.08
C ASP A 427 -24.93 -18.00 17.41
N LEU A 428 -25.07 -16.76 17.88
CA LEU A 428 -26.37 -16.14 18.15
C LEU A 428 -27.22 -15.95 16.89
N LEU A 429 -26.60 -15.53 15.77
CA LEU A 429 -27.28 -15.43 14.48
C LEU A 429 -27.81 -16.81 14.07
N LEU A 430 -26.94 -17.82 14.01
CA LEU A 430 -27.29 -19.16 13.52
C LEU A 430 -28.30 -19.89 14.43
N ALA A 431 -28.27 -19.64 15.75
CA ALA A 431 -29.18 -20.30 16.70
C ALA A 431 -30.66 -19.93 16.47
N ALA A 432 -30.94 -18.71 16.03
CA ALA A 432 -32.30 -18.20 15.82
C ALA A 432 -32.75 -18.22 14.34
N GLU A 433 -31.83 -18.48 13.40
CA GLU A 433 -32.07 -18.28 11.98
C GLU A 433 -32.90 -19.40 11.33
N ARG A 434 -33.76 -18.99 10.39
CA ARG A 434 -34.65 -19.86 9.60
C ARG A 434 -34.62 -19.52 8.11
N GLU A 435 -34.17 -18.33 7.73
CA GLU A 435 -34.22 -17.80 6.38
C GLU A 435 -33.03 -18.31 5.54
N PRO A 436 -33.27 -19.03 4.42
CA PRO A 436 -32.21 -19.57 3.58
C PRO A 436 -31.23 -18.51 3.07
N VAL A 437 -31.71 -17.30 2.76
CA VAL A 437 -30.89 -16.20 2.25
C VAL A 437 -29.80 -15.74 3.23
N VAL A 438 -30.01 -15.92 4.53
CA VAL A 438 -29.00 -15.60 5.56
C VAL A 438 -27.91 -16.67 5.59
N PHE A 439 -28.27 -17.95 5.46
CA PHE A 439 -27.30 -19.04 5.34
C PHE A 439 -26.44 -18.89 4.07
N GLU A 440 -27.05 -18.52 2.94
CA GLU A 440 -26.29 -18.18 1.72
C GLU A 440 -25.29 -17.04 1.96
N ALA A 441 -25.69 -16.01 2.72
CA ALA A 441 -24.82 -14.88 3.05
C ALA A 441 -23.66 -15.27 3.96
N VAL A 442 -23.87 -16.18 4.93
CA VAL A 442 -22.80 -16.75 5.76
C VAL A 442 -21.79 -17.52 4.88
N LEU A 443 -22.27 -18.33 3.94
CA LEU A 443 -21.39 -19.11 3.04
C LEU A 443 -20.51 -18.23 2.15
N ARG A 444 -20.99 -17.05 1.74
CA ARG A 444 -20.18 -16.12 0.93
C ARG A 444 -18.92 -15.61 1.65
N ALA A 445 -18.85 -15.70 2.98
CA ALA A 445 -17.66 -15.31 3.73
C ALA A 445 -16.59 -16.42 3.82
N VAL A 446 -16.91 -17.65 3.42
CA VAL A 446 -16.00 -18.80 3.44
C VAL A 446 -14.88 -18.61 2.42
N GLY A 447 -13.65 -19.00 2.78
CA GLY A 447 -12.51 -18.96 1.86
C GLY A 447 -11.89 -17.57 1.64
N GLY A 448 -12.21 -16.59 2.49
CA GLY A 448 -11.53 -15.29 2.54
C GLY A 448 -10.04 -15.41 2.93
N ARG A 449 -9.22 -14.43 2.53
CA ARG A 449 -7.79 -14.37 2.88
C ARG A 449 -7.62 -14.36 4.40
N GLY A 450 -7.12 -15.45 4.98
CA GLY A 450 -6.85 -15.59 6.43
C GLY A 450 -7.76 -16.55 7.20
N GLY A 451 -8.77 -17.16 6.56
CA GLY A 451 -9.54 -18.28 7.14
C GLY A 451 -8.76 -19.60 7.10
N GLY A 452 -8.75 -20.35 8.20
CA GLY A 452 -8.16 -21.69 8.24
C GLY A 452 -9.13 -22.75 7.69
N ALA A 453 -8.61 -23.76 6.98
CA ALA A 453 -9.42 -24.79 6.33
C ALA A 453 -10.41 -25.50 7.28
N GLU A 454 -10.00 -25.78 8.52
CA GLU A 454 -10.87 -26.42 9.52
C GLU A 454 -12.01 -25.49 9.99
N ARG A 455 -11.75 -24.19 10.12
CA ARG A 455 -12.80 -23.21 10.47
C ARG A 455 -13.83 -23.13 9.35
N ASP A 456 -13.37 -23.05 8.11
CA ASP A 456 -14.24 -23.03 6.93
C ASP A 456 -15.09 -24.31 6.85
N ARG A 457 -14.46 -25.47 7.08
CA ARG A 457 -15.14 -26.77 7.13
C ARG A 457 -16.28 -26.78 8.14
N GLU A 458 -16.00 -26.34 9.37
CA GLU A 458 -16.99 -26.32 10.45
C GLU A 458 -18.12 -25.33 10.15
N LEU A 459 -17.80 -24.13 9.62
CA LEU A 459 -18.82 -23.15 9.27
C LEU A 459 -19.75 -23.65 8.16
N VAL A 460 -19.20 -24.27 7.12
CA VAL A 460 -19.99 -24.89 6.04
C VAL A 460 -20.87 -25.99 6.60
N ARG A 461 -20.33 -26.88 7.44
CA ARG A 461 -21.08 -27.98 8.06
C ARG A 461 -22.22 -27.49 8.93
N ARG A 462 -21.98 -26.53 9.82
CA ARG A 462 -23.00 -25.94 10.69
C ARG A 462 -24.10 -25.26 9.89
N THR A 463 -23.73 -24.52 8.85
CA THR A 463 -24.70 -23.87 7.96
C THR A 463 -25.54 -24.89 7.20
N ALA A 464 -24.92 -25.98 6.71
CA ALA A 464 -25.61 -27.07 6.04
C ALA A 464 -26.66 -27.73 6.96
N LEU A 465 -26.27 -28.09 8.18
CA LEU A 465 -27.14 -28.72 9.18
C LEU A 465 -28.39 -27.89 9.49
N LEU A 466 -28.29 -26.57 9.40
CA LEU A 466 -29.43 -25.66 9.58
C LEU A 466 -30.27 -25.54 8.32
N ALA A 467 -29.63 -25.41 7.15
CA ALA A 467 -30.30 -25.20 5.88
C ALA A 467 -31.11 -26.44 5.42
N VAL A 468 -30.60 -27.65 5.63
CA VAL A 468 -31.26 -28.89 5.18
C VAL A 468 -32.52 -29.28 5.96
N ARG A 469 -32.87 -28.52 7.01
CA ARG A 469 -34.14 -28.69 7.74
C ARG A 469 -35.37 -28.44 6.87
N THR A 470 -35.19 -27.78 5.71
CA THR A 470 -36.22 -27.52 4.71
C THR A 470 -35.70 -27.85 3.32
N PRO A 471 -36.54 -28.32 2.38
CA PRO A 471 -36.11 -28.61 1.01
C PRO A 471 -35.67 -27.34 0.25
N GLU A 472 -36.32 -26.21 0.51
CA GLU A 472 -35.93 -24.90 -0.03
C GLU A 472 -34.53 -24.50 0.46
N GLY A 473 -34.27 -24.67 1.76
CA GLY A 473 -32.97 -24.40 2.37
C GLY A 473 -31.86 -25.31 1.85
N ALA A 474 -32.12 -26.61 1.66
CA ALA A 474 -31.17 -27.54 1.05
C ALA A 474 -30.77 -27.11 -0.37
N THR A 475 -31.76 -26.71 -1.18
CA THR A 475 -31.53 -26.25 -2.56
C THR A 475 -30.74 -24.94 -2.60
N ALA A 476 -31.07 -24.01 -1.69
CA ALA A 476 -30.36 -22.74 -1.54
C ALA A 476 -28.89 -22.94 -1.12
N PHE A 477 -28.68 -23.82 -0.14
CA PHE A 477 -27.35 -24.20 0.35
C PHE A 477 -26.48 -24.78 -0.77
N ASP A 478 -26.99 -25.77 -1.51
CA ASP A 478 -26.28 -26.40 -2.62
C ASP A 478 -25.86 -25.38 -3.70
N ARG A 479 -26.77 -24.46 -4.05
CA ARG A 479 -26.48 -23.41 -5.03
C ARG A 479 -25.39 -22.47 -4.53
N ALA A 480 -25.48 -22.01 -3.29
CA ALA A 480 -24.48 -21.13 -2.70
C ALA A 480 -23.11 -21.81 -2.55
N LEU A 481 -23.09 -23.09 -2.18
CA LEU A 481 -21.86 -23.87 -2.05
C LEU A 481 -21.11 -24.02 -3.39
N VAL A 482 -21.84 -24.33 -4.47
CA VAL A 482 -21.28 -24.38 -5.83
C VAL A 482 -20.76 -23.02 -6.27
N ASP A 483 -21.48 -21.95 -5.96
CA ASP A 483 -21.09 -20.59 -6.31
C ASP A 483 -19.79 -20.15 -5.59
N VAL A 484 -19.65 -20.49 -4.30
CA VAL A 484 -18.38 -20.29 -3.57
C VAL A 484 -17.24 -21.12 -4.19
N ALA A 485 -17.51 -22.38 -4.56
CA ALA A 485 -16.52 -23.25 -5.21
C ALA A 485 -16.01 -22.72 -6.56
N ARG A 486 -16.83 -21.97 -7.29
CA ARG A 486 -16.41 -21.30 -8.54
C ARG A 486 -15.61 -20.03 -8.29
N ARG A 487 -16.00 -19.23 -7.30
CA ARG A 487 -15.43 -17.89 -7.07
C ARG A 487 -14.14 -17.91 -6.26
N VAL A 488 -13.97 -18.89 -5.36
CA VAL A 488 -12.81 -18.96 -4.46
C VAL A 488 -11.79 -19.98 -4.96
N PRO A 489 -10.59 -19.54 -5.41
CA PRO A 489 -9.56 -20.46 -5.87
C PRO A 489 -9.20 -21.52 -4.82
N GLY A 490 -9.13 -22.78 -5.25
CA GLY A 490 -8.80 -23.92 -4.40
C GLY A 490 -9.89 -24.37 -3.43
N PHE A 491 -11.02 -23.67 -3.32
CA PHE A 491 -12.11 -24.09 -2.41
C PHE A 491 -12.77 -25.40 -2.87
N ALA A 492 -12.99 -25.58 -4.17
CA ALA A 492 -13.56 -26.82 -4.71
C ALA A 492 -12.73 -28.07 -4.33
N ALA A 493 -11.40 -27.97 -4.40
CA ALA A 493 -10.48 -29.05 -4.01
C ALA A 493 -10.53 -29.33 -2.50
N ARG A 494 -10.58 -28.29 -1.66
CA ARG A 494 -10.75 -28.44 -0.20
C ARG A 494 -12.08 -29.11 0.14
N LEU A 495 -13.16 -28.66 -0.50
CA LEU A 495 -14.50 -29.21 -0.30
C LEU A 495 -14.55 -30.68 -0.70
N LEU A 496 -13.97 -31.04 -1.85
CA LEU A 496 -13.87 -32.44 -2.28
C LEU A 496 -13.10 -33.29 -1.26
N CYS A 497 -11.99 -32.78 -0.73
CA CYS A 497 -11.23 -33.46 0.33
C CYS A 497 -12.07 -33.70 1.60
N TRP A 498 -12.92 -32.75 2.01
CA TRP A 498 -13.82 -32.95 3.15
C TRP A 498 -14.90 -33.99 2.86
N LEU A 499 -15.46 -33.98 1.65
CA LEU A 499 -16.49 -34.92 1.20
C LEU A 499 -15.95 -36.36 1.11
N THR A 500 -14.71 -36.55 0.67
CA THR A 500 -14.07 -37.87 0.58
C THR A 500 -13.48 -38.34 1.90
N GLY A 501 -12.97 -37.43 2.73
CA GLY A 501 -12.35 -37.75 4.01
C GLY A 501 -13.36 -38.16 5.11
N ALA A 502 -14.61 -37.72 5.02
CA ALA A 502 -15.67 -38.08 5.99
C ALA A 502 -17.06 -38.16 5.31
N PRO A 503 -17.29 -39.14 4.40
CA PRO A 503 -18.47 -39.17 3.55
C PRO A 503 -19.79 -39.25 4.35
N GLN A 504 -19.78 -39.96 5.48
CA GLN A 504 -20.94 -40.07 6.37
C GLN A 504 -21.40 -38.72 6.96
N ASP A 505 -20.47 -37.78 7.17
CA ASP A 505 -20.78 -36.47 7.76
C ASP A 505 -21.45 -35.52 6.75
N TRP A 506 -21.32 -35.79 5.45
CA TRP A 506 -21.72 -34.88 4.38
C TRP A 506 -22.78 -35.44 3.42
N ALA A 507 -22.97 -36.77 3.37
CA ALA A 507 -23.87 -37.41 2.43
C ALA A 507 -25.33 -36.92 2.52
N ALA A 508 -25.78 -36.54 3.72
CA ALA A 508 -27.10 -35.98 3.95
C ALA A 508 -27.16 -34.44 3.81
N LEU A 509 -26.00 -33.78 3.67
CA LEU A 509 -25.87 -32.32 3.72
C LEU A 509 -25.69 -31.68 2.34
N VAL A 510 -25.12 -32.41 1.38
CA VAL A 510 -24.83 -31.90 0.03
C VAL A 510 -25.56 -32.73 -1.01
N GLY A 511 -26.35 -32.08 -1.85
CA GLY A 511 -27.13 -32.77 -2.88
C GLY A 511 -26.25 -33.42 -3.96
N PRO A 512 -26.73 -34.51 -4.60
CA PRO A 512 -25.97 -35.23 -5.62
C PRO A 512 -25.57 -34.38 -6.84
N SER A 513 -26.36 -33.37 -7.17
CA SER A 513 -26.08 -32.45 -8.28
C SER A 513 -24.96 -31.47 -7.94
N ALA A 514 -24.99 -30.88 -6.73
CA ALA A 514 -23.92 -30.00 -6.27
C ALA A 514 -22.59 -30.74 -6.17
N ARG A 515 -22.62 -31.97 -5.62
CA ARG A 515 -21.44 -32.85 -5.53
C ARG A 515 -20.80 -33.11 -6.90
N ARG A 516 -21.60 -33.48 -7.91
CA ARG A 516 -21.10 -33.67 -9.28
C ARG A 516 -20.47 -32.41 -9.87
N THR A 517 -21.07 -31.24 -9.64
CA THR A 517 -20.49 -29.97 -10.11
C THR A 517 -19.15 -29.67 -9.41
N ILE A 518 -19.03 -29.93 -8.12
CA ILE A 518 -17.77 -29.73 -7.37
C ILE A 518 -16.68 -30.67 -7.91
N GLU A 519 -17.00 -31.94 -8.16
CA GLU A 519 -16.09 -32.93 -8.76
C GLU A 519 -15.61 -32.49 -10.15
N GLN A 520 -16.50 -31.94 -10.98
CA GLN A 520 -16.16 -31.38 -12.30
C GLN A 520 -15.21 -30.18 -12.18
N LEU A 521 -15.50 -29.22 -11.29
CA LEU A 521 -14.66 -28.04 -11.07
C LEU A 521 -13.25 -28.40 -10.62
N THR A 522 -13.06 -29.52 -9.92
CA THR A 522 -11.73 -30.02 -9.55
C THR A 522 -11.04 -30.80 -10.66
N GLY A 523 -11.80 -31.50 -11.51
CA GLY A 523 -11.28 -32.26 -12.65
C GLY A 523 -10.87 -31.40 -13.85
N GLU A 524 -11.43 -30.20 -13.98
CA GLU A 524 -11.10 -29.22 -15.04
C GLU A 524 -9.84 -28.37 -14.73
N VAL A 525 -9.24 -28.49 -13.55
CA VAL A 525 -7.99 -27.78 -13.23
C VAL A 525 -6.81 -28.59 -13.77
N PRO A 526 -6.05 -28.11 -14.77
CA PRO A 526 -4.77 -28.73 -15.10
C PRO A 526 -3.85 -28.52 -13.89
N VAL A 527 -3.41 -29.63 -13.30
CA VAL A 527 -2.33 -29.64 -12.32
C VAL A 527 -1.07 -29.17 -13.03
N SER A 528 -0.76 -27.88 -12.96
CA SER A 528 0.58 -27.40 -13.32
C SER A 528 1.54 -27.84 -12.24
N ALA A 529 2.44 -28.75 -12.64
CA ALA A 529 3.62 -29.18 -11.91
C ALA A 529 4.65 -28.06 -11.75
#